data_AF-A0A1G1PY69-F1
#
_entry.id   AF-A0A1G1PY69-F1
#
_cell.length_a   1.000
_cell.length_b   1.000
_cell.length_c   1.000
_cell.angle_alpha   90.00
_cell.angle_beta   90.00
_cell.angle_gamma   90.00
#
_symmetry.space_group_name_H-M   'P 1'
#
loop_
_entity.id
_entity.type
_entity.pdbx_description
1 polymer ?
#
loop_
_entity_poly.entity_id
_entity_poly.type
_entity_poly.pdbx_seq_one_letter_code
_entity_poly.pdbx_strand_id
1 'polypeptide(L)'
;MRKKIFFLLLSFYLFLPAAARAEIDSNQQFNDFTSFYYRSPSPNNVPQAMKYFIYSPLFREGREERGEMIEVSAYFFGLASQLDPFLLRKYAEIFETTDEPGKLFILSSFRVWRDKETESFLLAHKEGSPQAVRDKIGEVLSSAPEGNSRRLEGVKNYSDLNFLWMEFFVTGRKEPIERLIDVLSWEDVFRSKVNLWLKKKRGKDDKKRLSELIKNDLKLIIDLDKEDLGFSGDLDCVYGTTVMALYSQDKSRSDYGEAVRKKLGLSAEDKLYMAAKGTVMWALYSNSKQHPKVLQFCREELAARKDKSRNELQMIVNFASPAAPR
;
A
#
# COMPACT_ATOMS: atom_id res chain seq x y z
N MET A 1 42.33 30.90 -27.04
CA MET A 1 43.13 31.89 -26.27
C MET A 1 42.16 32.88 -25.64
N ARG A 2 42.05 32.92 -24.29
CA ARG A 2 41.45 34.00 -23.43
C ARG A 2 39.96 34.35 -23.67
N LYS A 3 39.10 34.61 -22.68
CA LYS A 3 39.19 34.78 -21.22
C LYS A 3 37.75 34.71 -20.66
N LYS A 4 37.64 34.15 -19.46
CA LYS A 4 36.48 34.18 -18.56
C LYS A 4 36.09 35.62 -18.23
N ILE A 5 34.79 35.91 -18.15
CA ILE A 5 34.24 36.96 -17.27
C ILE A 5 33.08 36.34 -16.48
N PHE A 6 33.31 36.28 -15.18
CA PHE A 6 32.38 35.99 -14.11
C PHE A 6 31.27 37.04 -14.07
N PHE A 7 30.01 36.63 -13.96
CA PHE A 7 28.97 37.45 -13.35
C PHE A 7 28.35 36.68 -12.18
N LEU A 8 28.74 37.09 -10.98
CA LEU A 8 28.09 36.82 -9.71
C LEU A 8 26.73 37.53 -9.73
N LEU A 9 25.63 36.77 -9.77
CA LEU A 9 24.33 37.24 -9.30
C LEU A 9 24.05 36.56 -7.97
N LEU A 10 24.35 37.32 -6.92
CA LEU A 10 23.98 37.08 -5.54
C LEU A 10 22.46 37.31 -5.42
N SER A 11 21.65 36.30 -5.71
CA SER A 11 20.23 36.33 -5.35
C SER A 11 20.11 35.98 -3.87
N PHE A 12 19.93 37.02 -3.06
CA PHE A 12 19.41 36.93 -1.70
C PHE A 12 18.11 36.12 -1.71
N TYR A 13 18.18 34.84 -1.34
CA TYR A 13 17.02 34.11 -0.84
C TYR A 13 16.71 34.68 0.54
N LEU A 14 15.91 35.75 0.57
CA LEU A 14 15.15 36.10 1.75
C LEU A 14 14.24 34.92 2.07
N PHE A 15 14.59 34.17 3.12
CA PHE A 15 13.70 33.28 3.82
C PHE A 15 12.54 34.10 4.41
N LEU A 16 11.50 34.29 3.62
CA LEU A 16 10.17 34.62 4.15
C LEU A 16 9.43 33.29 4.32
N PRO A 17 9.02 32.91 5.55
CA PRO A 17 8.09 31.80 5.76
C PRO A 17 6.68 32.30 5.43
N ALA A 18 6.42 32.60 4.16
CA ALA A 18 5.06 32.60 3.67
C ALA A 18 4.74 31.15 3.34
N ALA A 19 4.23 30.41 4.33
CA ALA A 19 3.51 29.17 4.09
C ALA A 19 2.24 29.52 3.30
N ALA A 20 2.40 29.79 2.00
CA ALA A 20 1.30 29.81 1.07
C ALA A 20 0.68 28.41 1.15
N ARG A 21 -0.52 28.33 1.75
CA ARG A 21 -1.38 27.15 1.70
C ARG A 21 -1.56 26.81 0.22
N ALA A 22 -0.82 25.85 -0.29
CA ALA A 22 -1.16 25.26 -1.57
C ALA A 22 -2.51 24.58 -1.36
N GLU A 23 -3.55 25.12 -1.97
CA GLU A 23 -4.86 24.48 -2.00
C GLU A 23 -4.72 23.11 -2.68
N ILE A 24 -5.38 22.09 -2.12
CA ILE A 24 -5.46 20.76 -2.75
C ILE A 24 -6.64 20.81 -3.73
N ASP A 25 -6.32 20.91 -5.03
CA ASP A 25 -7.27 21.09 -6.13
C ASP A 25 -7.20 19.97 -7.19
N SER A 26 -6.27 19.02 -7.06
CA SER A 26 -6.04 17.96 -8.02
C SER A 26 -5.71 16.61 -7.39
N ASN A 27 -5.98 15.53 -8.14
CA ASN A 27 -5.73 14.15 -7.69
C ASN A 27 -4.26 13.94 -7.36
N GLN A 28 -3.37 14.55 -8.15
CA GLN A 28 -1.92 14.46 -7.92
C GLN A 28 -1.54 15.10 -6.59
N GLN A 29 -2.00 16.33 -6.32
CA GLN A 29 -1.74 17.00 -5.04
C GLN A 29 -2.33 16.24 -3.86
N PHE A 30 -3.54 15.67 -4.00
CA PHE A 30 -4.13 14.83 -2.96
C PHE A 30 -3.29 13.57 -2.69
N ASN A 31 -2.85 12.88 -3.74
CA ASN A 31 -1.99 11.71 -3.63
C ASN A 31 -0.63 12.08 -3.01
N ASP A 32 -0.03 13.19 -3.41
CA ASP A 32 1.23 13.67 -2.84
C ASP A 32 1.07 14.05 -1.37
N PHE A 33 0.01 14.78 -1.04
CA PHE A 33 -0.32 15.15 0.33
C PHE A 33 -0.45 13.92 1.23
N THR A 34 -1.25 12.93 0.81
CA THR A 34 -1.51 11.73 1.61
C THR A 34 -0.30 10.81 1.70
N SER A 35 0.43 10.61 0.60
CA SER A 35 1.58 9.69 0.55
C SER A 35 2.83 10.23 1.26
N PHE A 36 2.98 11.56 1.36
CA PHE A 36 4.14 12.19 1.99
C PHE A 36 3.83 12.90 3.31
N TYR A 37 2.62 12.74 3.87
CA TYR A 37 2.18 13.45 5.07
C TYR A 37 3.17 13.37 6.24
N TYR A 38 3.72 12.18 6.53
CA TYR A 38 4.67 11.98 7.64
C TYR A 38 5.94 12.85 7.57
N ARG A 39 6.31 13.38 6.39
CA ARG A 39 7.53 14.18 6.23
C ARG A 39 7.38 15.58 6.80
N SER A 40 6.20 16.15 6.62
CA SER A 40 5.86 17.50 7.05
C SER A 40 4.37 17.55 7.39
N PRO A 41 3.95 16.93 8.52
CA PRO A 41 2.56 16.88 8.91
C PRO A 41 1.97 18.30 8.96
N SER A 42 0.90 18.52 8.21
CA SER A 42 0.20 19.80 8.17
C SER A 42 -1.27 19.58 8.47
N PRO A 43 -1.64 19.38 9.76
CA PRO A 43 -3.00 19.02 10.14
C PRO A 43 -4.01 20.06 9.67
N ASN A 44 -3.64 21.34 9.62
CA ASN A 44 -4.49 22.41 9.09
C ASN A 44 -4.94 22.24 7.63
N ASN A 45 -4.24 21.43 6.82
CA ASN A 45 -4.60 21.16 5.42
C ASN A 45 -5.47 19.89 5.28
N VAL A 46 -5.55 19.05 6.32
CA VAL A 46 -6.31 17.79 6.29
C VAL A 46 -7.81 18.02 6.03
N PRO A 47 -8.49 19.01 6.63
CA PRO A 47 -9.91 19.27 6.32
C PRO A 47 -10.14 19.64 4.85
N GLN A 48 -9.20 20.36 4.24
CA GLN A 48 -9.28 20.69 2.81
C GLN A 48 -9.07 19.44 1.95
N ALA A 49 -8.09 18.59 2.27
CA ALA A 49 -7.88 17.32 1.59
C ALA A 49 -9.13 16.42 1.66
N MET A 50 -9.79 16.37 2.82
CA MET A 50 -11.04 15.63 3.01
C MET A 50 -12.16 16.17 2.13
N LYS A 51 -12.39 17.49 2.13
CA LYS A 51 -13.38 18.12 1.25
C LYS A 51 -13.07 17.82 -0.21
N TYR A 52 -11.82 18.00 -0.63
CA TYR A 52 -11.38 17.68 -1.98
C TYR A 52 -11.75 16.25 -2.36
N PHE A 53 -11.36 15.26 -1.53
CA PHE A 53 -11.65 13.86 -1.79
C PHE A 53 -13.16 13.60 -1.93
N ILE A 54 -13.97 14.05 -0.96
CA ILE A 54 -15.44 13.87 -0.95
C ILE A 54 -16.10 14.46 -2.20
N TYR A 55 -15.59 15.56 -2.76
CA TYR A 55 -16.17 16.19 -3.96
C TYR A 55 -15.49 15.78 -5.26
N SER A 56 -14.37 15.06 -5.21
CA SER A 56 -13.62 14.64 -6.39
C SER A 56 -14.32 13.52 -7.16
N PRO A 57 -14.07 13.40 -8.48
CA PRO A 57 -14.46 12.23 -9.27
C PRO A 57 -13.89 10.91 -8.71
N LEU A 58 -12.75 10.96 -8.01
CA LEU A 58 -12.16 9.76 -7.36
C LEU A 58 -13.12 9.09 -6.39
N PHE A 59 -13.83 9.90 -5.59
CA PHE A 59 -14.82 9.43 -4.64
C PHE A 59 -16.20 9.26 -5.26
N ARG A 60 -16.59 10.11 -6.21
CA ARG A 60 -17.98 10.14 -6.71
C ARG A 60 -18.26 9.05 -7.74
N GLU A 61 -17.30 8.74 -8.60
CA GLU A 61 -17.46 7.80 -9.70
C GLU A 61 -16.99 6.39 -9.31
N GLY A 62 -17.80 5.36 -9.61
CA GLY A 62 -17.41 3.96 -9.40
C GLY A 62 -17.29 3.54 -7.93
N ARG A 63 -18.08 4.13 -7.02
CA ARG A 63 -18.03 3.83 -5.57
C ARG A 63 -18.17 2.36 -5.23
N GLU A 64 -19.02 1.64 -5.95
CA GLU A 64 -19.23 0.20 -5.75
C GLU A 64 -17.96 -0.61 -6.08
N GLU A 65 -17.21 -0.19 -7.10
CA GLU A 65 -15.97 -0.84 -7.53
C GLU A 65 -14.74 -0.38 -6.71
N ARG A 66 -14.83 0.79 -6.07
CA ARG A 66 -13.71 1.44 -5.34
C ARG A 66 -13.85 1.41 -3.82
N GLY A 67 -14.70 0.53 -3.29
CA GLY A 67 -14.97 0.44 -1.85
C GLY A 67 -13.69 0.41 -1.00
N GLU A 68 -12.71 -0.42 -1.37
CA GLU A 68 -11.42 -0.52 -0.66
C GLU A 68 -10.64 0.80 -0.63
N MET A 69 -10.53 1.51 -1.77
CA MET A 69 -9.83 2.79 -1.84
C MET A 69 -10.47 3.84 -0.90
N ILE A 70 -11.81 3.84 -0.84
CA ILE A 70 -12.57 4.73 0.02
C ILE A 70 -12.31 4.39 1.50
N GLU A 71 -12.28 3.11 1.86
CA GLU A 71 -11.96 2.69 3.23
C GLU A 71 -10.54 3.05 3.64
N VAL A 72 -9.55 2.83 2.76
CA VAL A 72 -8.14 3.19 3.00
C VAL A 72 -7.99 4.70 3.15
N SER A 73 -8.72 5.49 2.37
CA SER A 73 -8.73 6.96 2.48
C SER A 73 -9.38 7.42 3.79
N ALA A 74 -10.50 6.82 4.20
CA ALA A 74 -11.10 7.09 5.50
C ALA A 74 -10.15 6.73 6.66
N TYR A 75 -9.38 5.65 6.51
CA TYR A 75 -8.36 5.24 7.48
C TYR A 75 -7.25 6.28 7.62
N PHE A 76 -6.76 6.86 6.53
CA PHE A 76 -5.84 8.00 6.58
C PHE A 76 -6.38 9.14 7.46
N PHE A 77 -7.62 9.58 7.22
CA PHE A 77 -8.22 10.69 7.97
C PHE A 77 -8.46 10.36 9.44
N GLY A 78 -8.87 9.12 9.73
CA GLY A 78 -8.99 8.61 11.08
C GLY A 78 -7.67 8.63 11.83
N LEU A 79 -6.60 8.10 11.24
CA LEU A 79 -5.25 8.14 11.83
C LEU A 79 -4.73 9.57 12.02
N ALA A 80 -4.96 10.46 11.06
CA ALA A 80 -4.58 11.86 11.18
C ALA A 80 -5.26 12.50 12.39
N SER A 81 -6.56 12.24 12.60
CA SER A 81 -7.30 12.75 13.76
C SER A 81 -6.92 12.09 15.08
N GLN A 82 -6.34 10.90 15.04
CA GLN A 82 -5.74 10.28 16.23
C GLN A 82 -4.48 11.03 16.66
N LEU A 83 -3.66 11.47 15.71
CA LEU A 83 -2.46 12.25 16.00
C LEU A 83 -2.79 13.71 16.36
N ASP A 84 -3.84 14.25 15.76
CA ASP A 84 -4.28 15.63 16.00
C ASP A 84 -5.81 15.71 16.23
N PRO A 85 -6.27 15.63 17.50
CA PRO A 85 -7.68 15.57 17.84
C PRO A 85 -8.53 16.78 17.41
N PHE A 86 -7.93 17.97 17.15
CA PHE A 86 -8.73 19.11 16.69
C PHE A 86 -9.43 18.79 15.35
N LEU A 87 -8.85 17.88 14.55
CA LEU A 87 -9.41 17.45 13.29
C LEU A 87 -10.79 16.82 13.43
N LEU A 88 -11.10 16.17 14.57
CA LEU A 88 -12.43 15.60 14.81
C LEU A 88 -13.52 16.68 14.76
N ARG A 89 -13.23 17.87 15.29
CA ARG A 89 -14.16 19.02 15.26
C ARG A 89 -14.30 19.55 13.83
N LYS A 90 -13.21 19.60 13.06
CA LYS A 90 -13.26 19.95 11.64
C LYS A 90 -14.02 18.95 10.79
N TYR A 91 -13.93 17.66 11.11
CA TYR A 91 -14.71 16.63 10.43
C TYR A 91 -16.20 16.75 10.76
N ALA A 92 -16.55 17.09 12.01
CA ALA A 92 -17.93 17.40 12.40
C ALA A 92 -18.47 18.62 11.63
N GLU A 93 -17.70 19.70 11.47
CA GLU A 93 -18.09 20.84 10.63
C GLU A 93 -18.33 20.43 9.17
N ILE A 94 -17.52 19.54 8.60
CA ILE A 94 -17.71 19.03 7.23
C ILE A 94 -18.95 18.13 7.17
N PHE A 95 -19.17 17.30 8.19
CA PHE A 95 -20.32 16.40 8.28
C PHE A 95 -21.64 17.14 8.17
N GLU A 96 -21.76 18.31 8.80
CA GLU A 96 -22.98 19.14 8.73
C GLU A 96 -23.30 19.65 7.32
N THR A 97 -22.28 19.86 6.49
CA THR A 97 -22.41 20.57 5.21
C THR A 97 -22.32 19.67 3.99
N THR A 98 -21.92 18.41 4.15
CA THR A 98 -21.83 17.45 3.07
C THR A 98 -23.11 16.64 2.88
N ASP A 99 -23.29 16.09 1.69
CA ASP A 99 -24.36 15.16 1.37
C ASP A 99 -24.16 13.77 2.01
N GLU A 100 -25.17 12.91 1.88
CA GLU A 100 -25.20 11.57 2.48
C GLU A 100 -23.93 10.73 2.19
N PRO A 101 -23.44 10.61 0.94
CA PRO A 101 -22.15 9.97 0.65
C PRO A 101 -20.98 10.49 1.48
N GLY A 102 -20.82 11.82 1.56
CA GLY A 102 -19.75 12.42 2.35
C GLY A 102 -19.92 12.15 3.84
N LYS A 103 -21.16 12.14 4.35
CA LYS A 103 -21.45 11.79 5.74
C LYS A 103 -21.01 10.36 6.05
N LEU A 104 -21.36 9.40 5.18
CA LEU A 104 -20.93 8.01 5.33
C LEU A 104 -19.41 7.86 5.31
N PHE A 105 -18.71 8.61 4.47
CA PHE A 105 -17.24 8.64 4.44
C PHE A 105 -16.63 9.16 5.75
N ILE A 106 -17.17 10.26 6.29
CA ILE A 106 -16.70 10.84 7.56
C ILE A 106 -16.95 9.88 8.71
N LEU A 107 -18.10 9.19 8.73
CA LEU A 107 -18.39 8.15 9.72
C LEU A 107 -17.38 7.00 9.66
N SER A 108 -16.95 6.58 8.47
CA SER A 108 -15.87 5.60 8.32
C SER A 108 -14.55 6.11 8.90
N SER A 109 -14.27 7.42 8.85
CA SER A 109 -13.10 8.01 9.51
C SER A 109 -13.24 7.99 11.03
N PHE A 110 -14.43 8.30 11.56
CA PHE A 110 -14.73 8.21 13.01
C PHE A 110 -14.75 6.78 13.56
N ARG A 111 -14.98 5.78 12.71
CA ARG A 111 -14.84 4.36 13.06
C ARG A 111 -13.40 4.02 13.45
N VAL A 112 -12.44 4.67 12.79
CA VAL A 112 -11.00 4.44 13.01
C VAL A 112 -10.53 5.14 14.27
N TRP A 113 -10.92 6.41 14.46
CA TRP A 113 -10.66 7.16 15.67
C TRP A 113 -11.75 8.19 15.96
N ARG A 114 -12.14 8.29 17.24
CA ARG A 114 -13.07 9.29 17.76
C ARG A 114 -12.89 9.46 19.27
N ASP A 115 -13.26 10.61 19.79
CA ASP A 115 -13.30 10.91 21.21
C ASP A 115 -14.74 10.97 21.75
N LYS A 116 -14.89 11.21 23.06
CA LYS A 116 -16.20 11.31 23.72
C LYS A 116 -17.07 12.44 23.18
N GLU A 117 -16.47 13.56 22.80
CA GLU A 117 -17.21 14.68 22.22
C GLU A 117 -17.78 14.32 20.84
N THR A 118 -17.01 13.56 20.04
CA THR A 118 -17.46 12.99 18.77
C THR A 118 -18.59 11.98 19.00
N GLU A 119 -18.50 11.13 20.02
CA GLU A 119 -19.60 10.21 20.36
C GLU A 119 -20.90 10.97 20.71
N SER A 120 -20.80 12.00 21.55
CA SER A 120 -21.95 12.87 21.88
C SER A 120 -22.52 13.58 20.66
N PHE A 121 -21.64 14.10 19.78
CA PHE A 121 -22.04 14.68 18.51
C PHE A 121 -22.82 13.68 17.65
N LEU A 122 -22.31 12.46 17.45
CA LEU A 122 -22.98 11.45 16.63
C LEU A 122 -24.33 11.01 17.22
N LEU A 123 -24.43 10.88 18.55
CA LEU A 123 -25.69 10.57 19.24
C LEU A 123 -26.74 11.66 18.99
N ALA A 124 -26.37 12.93 19.07
CA ALA A 124 -27.28 14.05 18.83
C ALA A 124 -27.80 14.10 17.37
N HIS A 125 -27.00 13.65 16.40
CA HIS A 125 -27.36 13.66 14.99
C HIS A 125 -28.02 12.37 14.50
N LYS A 126 -28.10 11.33 15.34
CA LYS A 126 -28.61 10.01 14.94
C LYS A 126 -30.05 10.08 14.46
N GLU A 127 -31.00 10.51 15.28
CA GLU A 127 -32.42 10.43 14.93
C GLU A 127 -32.81 11.32 13.74
N GLY A 128 -32.15 12.47 13.58
CA GLY A 128 -32.39 13.42 12.50
C GLY A 128 -31.75 13.07 11.15
N SER A 129 -30.90 12.03 11.08
CA SER A 129 -30.18 11.67 9.86
C SER A 129 -30.96 10.72 8.94
N PRO A 130 -30.65 10.65 7.62
CA PRO A 130 -31.17 9.62 6.72
C PRO A 130 -30.84 8.20 7.20
N GLN A 131 -31.67 7.21 6.86
CA GLN A 131 -31.58 5.84 7.39
C GLN A 131 -30.16 5.24 7.30
N ALA A 132 -29.51 5.31 6.12
CA ALA A 132 -28.16 4.79 5.94
C ALA A 132 -27.12 5.45 6.86
N VAL A 133 -27.25 6.76 7.08
CA VAL A 133 -26.39 7.51 8.01
C VAL A 133 -26.70 7.11 9.46
N ARG A 134 -27.97 6.93 9.84
CA ARG A 134 -28.35 6.48 11.19
C ARG A 134 -27.79 5.10 11.52
N ASP A 135 -27.90 4.18 10.58
CA ASP A 135 -27.39 2.82 10.72
C ASP A 135 -25.87 2.84 10.89
N LYS A 136 -25.18 3.63 10.06
CA LYS A 136 -23.73 3.78 10.16
C LYS A 136 -23.28 4.46 11.46
N ILE A 137 -24.01 5.45 11.96
CA ILE A 137 -23.80 6.02 13.30
C ILE A 137 -23.92 4.93 14.37
N GLY A 138 -24.96 4.08 14.27
CA GLY A 138 -25.16 2.94 15.16
C GLY A 138 -23.95 2.00 15.19
N GLU A 139 -23.45 1.60 14.01
CA GLU A 139 -22.26 0.75 13.84
C GLU A 139 -21.00 1.37 14.47
N VAL A 140 -20.76 2.66 14.19
CA VAL A 140 -19.60 3.38 14.72
C VAL A 140 -19.64 3.43 16.24
N LEU A 141 -20.80 3.69 16.84
CA LEU A 141 -20.95 3.80 18.28
C LEU A 141 -20.98 2.43 19.00
N SER A 142 -21.33 1.34 18.32
CA SER A 142 -21.37 0.00 18.91
C SER A 142 -20.01 -0.68 19.04
N SER A 143 -18.96 -0.13 18.43
CA SER A 143 -17.62 -0.74 18.37
C SER A 143 -16.57 0.20 18.94
N ALA A 144 -15.51 -0.35 19.55
CA ALA A 144 -14.34 0.46 19.92
C ALA A 144 -13.61 0.96 18.65
N PRO A 145 -12.88 2.10 18.70
CA PRO A 145 -12.15 2.61 17.54
C PRO A 145 -11.16 1.59 16.95
N GLU A 146 -11.19 1.38 15.63
CA GLU A 146 -10.41 0.34 14.94
C GLU A 146 -8.89 0.60 14.92
N GLY A 147 -8.46 1.87 15.02
CA GLY A 147 -7.06 2.25 14.79
C GLY A 147 -6.06 1.56 15.73
N ASN A 148 -6.52 1.07 16.88
CA ASN A 148 -5.68 0.27 17.78
C ASN A 148 -5.69 -1.23 17.43
N SER A 149 -6.82 -1.77 16.95
CA SER A 149 -6.97 -3.19 16.65
C SER A 149 -6.20 -3.61 15.40
N ARG A 150 -6.28 -2.82 14.31
CA ARG A 150 -5.56 -3.13 13.04
C ARG A 150 -4.04 -3.10 13.19
N ARG A 151 -3.52 -2.31 14.14
CA ARG A 151 -2.10 -2.26 14.51
C ARG A 151 -1.58 -3.57 15.10
N LEU A 152 -2.44 -4.39 15.70
CA LEU A 152 -2.07 -5.61 16.41
C LEU A 152 -2.17 -6.87 15.53
N GLU A 153 -2.81 -6.78 14.37
CA GLU A 153 -3.41 -7.93 13.68
C GLU A 153 -2.64 -8.54 12.48
N GLY A 154 -1.30 -8.64 12.43
CA GLY A 154 -0.62 -9.34 11.31
C GLY A 154 -1.07 -8.91 9.88
N VAL A 155 -0.77 -9.68 8.83
CA VAL A 155 -1.33 -9.46 7.48
C VAL A 155 -2.11 -10.70 7.10
N LYS A 156 -3.39 -10.56 6.74
CA LYS A 156 -4.28 -11.66 6.39
C LYS A 156 -4.70 -11.60 4.92
N ASN A 157 -4.84 -10.40 4.37
CA ASN A 157 -5.30 -10.17 3.01
C ASN A 157 -4.58 -8.98 2.35
N TYR A 158 -4.92 -8.73 1.08
CA TYR A 158 -4.34 -7.63 0.30
C TYR A 158 -4.66 -6.25 0.89
N SER A 159 -5.87 -6.05 1.41
CA SER A 159 -6.29 -4.77 1.98
C SER A 159 -5.50 -4.38 3.21
N ASP A 160 -5.10 -5.35 4.04
CA ASP A 160 -4.22 -5.12 5.19
C ASP A 160 -2.91 -4.43 4.77
N LEU A 161 -2.38 -4.74 3.58
CA LEU A 161 -1.18 -4.10 3.05
C LEU A 161 -1.39 -2.60 2.82
N ASN A 162 -2.54 -2.21 2.27
CA ASN A 162 -2.87 -0.81 2.01
C ASN A 162 -3.04 -0.03 3.32
N PHE A 163 -3.65 -0.64 4.34
CA PHE A 163 -3.75 -0.03 5.67
C PHE A 163 -2.37 0.17 6.31
N LEU A 164 -1.45 -0.79 6.22
CA LEU A 164 -0.07 -0.64 6.72
C LEU A 164 0.68 0.50 6.01
N TRP A 165 0.53 0.62 4.70
CA TRP A 165 1.10 1.76 3.97
C TRP A 165 0.50 3.09 4.42
N MET A 166 -0.81 3.18 4.64
CA MET A 166 -1.41 4.39 5.21
C MET A 166 -0.91 4.69 6.62
N GLU A 167 -0.72 3.70 7.49
CA GLU A 167 -0.11 3.92 8.80
C GLU A 167 1.28 4.53 8.68
N PHE A 168 2.11 4.00 7.77
CA PHE A 168 3.42 4.57 7.50
C PHE A 168 3.31 6.00 6.94
N PHE A 169 2.44 6.25 5.96
CA PHE A 169 2.34 7.57 5.34
C PHE A 169 1.82 8.65 6.28
N VAL A 170 0.99 8.28 7.26
CA VAL A 170 0.52 9.21 8.29
C VAL A 170 1.56 9.40 9.40
N THR A 171 2.17 8.32 9.89
CA THR A 171 2.95 8.34 11.13
C THR A 171 4.47 8.36 10.94
N GLY A 172 4.96 7.88 9.79
CA GLY A 172 6.38 7.70 9.50
C GLY A 172 7.10 6.69 10.40
N ARG A 173 6.33 5.82 11.08
CA ARG A 173 6.79 4.79 12.02
C ARG A 173 7.37 3.57 11.31
N LYS A 174 8.23 2.82 11.99
CA LYS A 174 8.94 1.66 11.42
C LYS A 174 8.07 0.41 11.41
N GLU A 175 7.24 0.26 12.44
CA GLU A 175 6.46 -0.93 12.74
C GLU A 175 5.55 -1.38 11.57
N PRO A 176 4.86 -0.49 10.82
CA PRO A 176 4.09 -0.92 9.65
C PRO A 176 4.98 -1.48 8.52
N ILE A 177 6.20 -0.96 8.36
CA ILE A 177 7.16 -1.45 7.36
C ILE A 177 7.71 -2.82 7.79
N GLU A 178 7.99 -3.04 9.07
CA GLU A 178 8.39 -4.35 9.60
C GLU A 178 7.31 -5.41 9.32
N ARG A 179 6.04 -5.08 9.58
CA ARG A 179 4.91 -5.99 9.28
C ARG A 179 4.76 -6.31 7.80
N LEU A 180 5.03 -5.33 6.92
CA LEU A 180 5.09 -5.59 5.47
C LEU A 180 6.24 -6.53 5.16
N ILE A 181 7.42 -6.33 5.74
CA ILE A 181 8.59 -7.20 5.52
C ILE A 181 8.34 -8.62 6.05
N ASP A 182 7.57 -8.81 7.12
CA ASP A 182 7.21 -10.14 7.62
C ASP A 182 6.44 -10.99 6.59
N VAL A 183 5.73 -10.34 5.66
CA VAL A 183 5.09 -11.04 4.53
C VAL A 183 6.14 -11.65 3.59
N LEU A 184 7.33 -11.07 3.48
CA LEU A 184 8.43 -11.66 2.71
C LEU A 184 9.05 -12.88 3.40
N SER A 185 8.84 -13.05 4.71
CA SER A 185 9.28 -14.23 5.46
C SER A 185 8.33 -15.43 5.35
N TRP A 186 7.23 -15.29 4.61
CA TRP A 186 6.25 -16.35 4.33
C TRP A 186 6.85 -17.50 3.50
N GLU A 187 6.26 -18.70 3.59
CA GLU A 187 6.70 -19.90 2.83
C GLU A 187 6.73 -19.68 1.32
N ASP A 188 7.69 -20.29 0.63
CA ASP A 188 7.81 -20.25 -0.84
C ASP A 188 6.94 -21.39 -1.41
N VAL A 189 5.66 -21.08 -1.59
CA VAL A 189 4.63 -22.06 -1.99
C VAL A 189 4.87 -22.53 -3.42
N PHE A 190 5.23 -21.62 -4.32
CA PHE A 190 5.50 -21.93 -5.72
C PHE A 190 6.66 -22.91 -5.84
N ARG A 191 7.79 -22.63 -5.18
CA ARG A 191 8.94 -23.55 -5.15
C ARG A 191 8.57 -24.91 -4.57
N SER A 192 7.82 -24.90 -3.46
CA SER A 192 7.36 -26.14 -2.83
C SER A 192 6.51 -26.99 -3.79
N LYS A 193 5.62 -26.36 -4.56
CA LYS A 193 4.75 -27.04 -5.52
C LYS A 193 5.51 -27.55 -6.75
N VAL A 194 6.48 -26.79 -7.24
CA VAL A 194 7.40 -27.26 -8.30
C VAL A 194 8.20 -28.48 -7.82
N ASN A 195 8.77 -28.43 -6.62
CA ASN A 195 9.53 -29.54 -6.04
C ASN A 195 8.66 -30.79 -5.82
N LEU A 196 7.43 -30.63 -5.30
CA LEU A 196 6.48 -31.73 -5.17
C LEU A 196 6.08 -32.31 -6.53
N TRP A 197 5.94 -31.46 -7.54
CA TRP A 197 5.63 -31.88 -8.90
C TRP A 197 6.79 -32.69 -9.53
N LEU A 198 8.04 -32.30 -9.28
CA LEU A 198 9.25 -32.98 -9.74
C LEU A 198 9.43 -34.37 -9.09
N LYS A 199 9.09 -34.52 -7.81
CA LYS A 199 9.18 -35.81 -7.08
C LYS A 199 8.32 -36.92 -7.71
N LYS A 200 7.26 -36.57 -8.44
CA LYS A 200 6.36 -37.52 -9.12
C LYS A 200 6.97 -38.00 -10.44
N LYS A 201 8.06 -38.79 -10.43
CA LYS A 201 8.76 -39.41 -11.60
C LYS A 201 8.26 -38.88 -12.97
N ARG A 202 8.77 -37.72 -13.39
CA ARG A 202 8.36 -37.03 -14.63
C ARG A 202 9.32 -37.33 -15.76
N GLY A 203 8.78 -37.59 -16.96
CA GLY A 203 9.58 -37.70 -18.18
C GLY A 203 10.16 -36.35 -18.61
N LYS A 204 11.25 -36.38 -19.38
CA LYS A 204 11.96 -35.19 -19.87
C LYS A 204 11.05 -34.21 -20.62
N ASP A 205 10.13 -34.72 -21.43
CA ASP A 205 9.18 -33.89 -22.19
C ASP A 205 8.21 -33.12 -21.28
N ASP A 206 7.77 -33.73 -20.16
CA ASP A 206 6.86 -33.07 -19.23
C ASP A 206 7.58 -31.95 -18.46
N LYS A 207 8.84 -32.20 -18.06
CA LYS A 207 9.73 -31.20 -17.46
C LYS A 207 9.95 -30.02 -18.42
N LYS A 208 10.32 -30.30 -19.67
CA LYS A 208 10.53 -29.27 -20.70
C LYS A 208 9.28 -28.42 -20.92
N ARG A 209 8.10 -29.04 -21.06
CA ARG A 209 6.83 -28.32 -21.21
C ARG A 209 6.53 -27.40 -20.04
N LEU A 210 6.75 -27.85 -18.80
CA LEU A 210 6.56 -26.99 -17.63
C LEU A 210 7.57 -25.84 -17.59
N SER A 211 8.85 -26.08 -17.89
CA SER A 211 9.85 -25.00 -17.98
C SER A 211 9.48 -23.97 -19.03
N GLU A 212 8.98 -24.40 -20.20
CA GLU A 212 8.51 -23.51 -21.26
C GLU A 212 7.28 -22.70 -20.83
N LEU A 213 6.32 -23.33 -20.14
CA LEU A 213 5.16 -22.63 -19.58
C LEU A 213 5.58 -21.57 -18.56
N ILE A 214 6.45 -21.93 -17.60
CA ILE A 214 6.92 -20.98 -16.57
C ILE A 214 7.71 -19.83 -17.22
N LYS A 215 8.56 -20.12 -18.21
CA LYS A 215 9.27 -19.08 -18.96
C LYS A 215 8.34 -18.17 -19.74
N ASN A 216 7.32 -18.72 -20.40
CA ASN A 216 6.44 -17.93 -21.26
C ASN A 216 5.45 -17.09 -20.45
N ASP A 217 4.84 -17.70 -19.42
CA ASP A 217 3.78 -17.08 -18.62
C ASP A 217 4.34 -16.19 -17.51
N LEU A 218 5.46 -16.58 -16.90
CA LEU A 218 6.02 -15.93 -15.71
C LEU A 218 7.40 -15.30 -15.95
N LYS A 219 7.93 -15.39 -17.18
CA LYS A 219 9.26 -14.86 -17.55
C LYS A 219 10.40 -15.38 -16.66
N LEU A 220 10.18 -16.53 -16.02
CA LEU A 220 11.12 -17.20 -15.13
C LEU A 220 11.89 -18.27 -15.91
N ILE A 221 13.21 -18.18 -15.90
CA ILE A 221 14.07 -19.19 -16.53
C ILE A 221 14.45 -20.22 -15.46
N ILE A 222 13.90 -21.42 -15.60
CA ILE A 222 14.18 -22.56 -14.72
C ILE A 222 14.66 -23.76 -15.53
N ASP A 223 15.59 -24.54 -14.98
CA ASP A 223 16.13 -25.76 -15.57
C ASP A 223 15.67 -26.98 -14.75
N LEU A 224 14.44 -27.42 -15.01
CA LEU A 224 13.83 -28.58 -14.35
C LEU A 224 14.52 -29.92 -14.67
N ASP A 225 15.32 -29.98 -15.73
CA ASP A 225 16.12 -31.17 -16.05
C ASP A 225 17.27 -31.32 -15.06
N LYS A 226 17.89 -30.20 -14.65
CA LYS A 226 18.94 -30.16 -13.61
C LYS A 226 18.40 -30.02 -12.19
N GLU A 227 17.08 -29.93 -12.03
CA GLU A 227 16.42 -29.60 -10.76
C GLU A 227 16.92 -28.26 -10.19
N ASP A 228 17.39 -27.39 -11.07
CA ASP A 228 17.89 -26.06 -10.75
C ASP A 228 16.80 -25.04 -11.09
N LEU A 229 16.29 -24.37 -10.07
CA LEU A 229 15.28 -23.34 -10.23
C LEU A 229 15.88 -21.98 -10.59
N GLY A 230 17.21 -21.87 -10.73
CA GLY A 230 17.91 -20.73 -11.35
C GLY A 230 17.79 -19.40 -10.61
N PHE A 231 17.06 -19.36 -9.50
CA PHE A 231 16.78 -18.17 -8.70
C PHE A 231 16.84 -18.53 -7.23
N SER A 232 17.69 -17.83 -6.48
CA SER A 232 17.90 -18.04 -5.05
C SER A 232 16.94 -17.24 -4.16
N GLY A 233 16.19 -16.30 -4.74
CA GLY A 233 15.13 -15.58 -4.03
C GLY A 233 13.81 -16.35 -4.00
N ASP A 234 12.81 -15.74 -3.41
CA ASP A 234 11.47 -16.29 -3.25
C ASP A 234 10.68 -16.28 -4.57
N LEU A 235 10.24 -17.46 -5.04
CA LEU A 235 9.53 -17.58 -6.31
C LEU A 235 8.10 -17.06 -6.23
N ASP A 236 7.48 -16.99 -5.05
CA ASP A 236 6.16 -16.40 -4.87
C ASP A 236 6.19 -14.90 -5.16
N CYS A 237 7.26 -14.23 -4.69
CA CYS A 237 7.46 -12.82 -4.95
C CYS A 237 7.59 -12.54 -6.45
N VAL A 238 8.36 -13.37 -7.18
CA VAL A 238 8.51 -13.22 -8.64
C VAL A 238 7.22 -13.54 -9.37
N TYR A 239 6.53 -14.62 -8.98
CA TYR A 239 5.22 -14.95 -9.52
C TYR A 239 4.24 -13.80 -9.34
N GLY A 240 4.06 -13.32 -8.11
CA GLY A 240 3.11 -12.27 -7.77
C GLY A 240 3.41 -10.96 -8.50
N THR A 241 4.65 -10.49 -8.46
CA THR A 241 5.06 -9.27 -9.18
C THR A 241 4.87 -9.37 -10.69
N THR A 242 5.16 -10.53 -11.27
CA THR A 242 5.02 -10.74 -12.73
C THR A 242 3.56 -10.76 -13.14
N VAL A 243 2.72 -11.51 -12.43
CA VAL A 243 1.27 -11.56 -12.71
C VAL A 243 0.65 -10.17 -12.60
N MET A 244 1.02 -9.38 -11.58
CA MET A 244 0.56 -7.99 -11.45
C MET A 244 1.04 -7.10 -12.60
N ALA A 245 2.33 -7.18 -12.97
CA ALA A 245 2.89 -6.38 -14.05
C ALA A 245 2.19 -6.69 -15.39
N LEU A 246 1.93 -7.97 -15.67
CA LEU A 246 1.26 -8.40 -16.89
C LEU A 246 -0.23 -8.01 -16.91
N TYR A 247 -0.93 -8.13 -15.77
CA TYR A 247 -2.33 -7.69 -15.66
C TYR A 247 -2.50 -6.19 -15.91
N SER A 248 -1.51 -5.38 -15.49
CA SER A 248 -1.55 -3.93 -15.71
C SER A 248 -1.41 -3.54 -17.19
N GLN A 249 -0.78 -4.40 -18.01
CA GLN A 249 -0.53 -4.15 -19.44
C GLN A 249 -1.65 -4.66 -20.34
N ASP A 250 -2.34 -5.72 -19.96
CA ASP A 250 -3.39 -6.33 -20.77
C ASP A 250 -4.50 -6.93 -19.88
N LYS A 251 -5.55 -6.14 -19.62
CA LYS A 251 -6.72 -6.55 -18.81
C LYS A 251 -7.48 -7.73 -19.43
N SER A 252 -7.27 -8.06 -20.71
CA SER A 252 -7.94 -9.18 -21.38
C SER A 252 -7.29 -10.54 -21.09
N ARG A 253 -6.11 -10.56 -20.45
CA ARG A 253 -5.36 -11.79 -20.14
C ARG A 253 -5.45 -12.15 -18.65
N SER A 254 -6.67 -12.37 -18.15
CA SER A 254 -6.93 -12.91 -16.81
C SER A 254 -6.24 -14.26 -16.53
N ASP A 255 -5.77 -14.92 -17.57
CA ASP A 255 -5.32 -16.31 -17.56
C ASP A 255 -3.79 -16.44 -17.42
N TYR A 256 -3.06 -15.34 -17.20
CA TYR A 256 -1.62 -15.41 -16.95
C TYR A 256 -1.28 -16.32 -15.77
N GLY A 257 -0.43 -17.31 -16.03
CA GLY A 257 -0.05 -18.31 -15.04
C GLY A 257 -1.14 -19.34 -14.73
N GLU A 258 -2.30 -19.32 -15.40
CA GLU A 258 -3.38 -20.29 -15.19
C GLU A 258 -2.95 -21.70 -15.64
N ALA A 259 -2.24 -21.80 -16.76
CA ALA A 259 -1.69 -23.08 -17.22
C ALA A 259 -0.66 -23.64 -16.23
N VAL A 260 0.25 -22.80 -15.74
CA VAL A 260 1.22 -23.14 -14.69
C VAL A 260 0.49 -23.58 -13.41
N ARG A 261 -0.51 -22.83 -12.96
CA ARG A 261 -1.32 -23.12 -11.78
C ARG A 261 -2.02 -24.47 -11.88
N LYS A 262 -2.72 -24.72 -12.99
CA LYS A 262 -3.39 -26.01 -13.25
C LYS A 262 -2.38 -27.16 -13.23
N LYS A 263 -1.22 -26.96 -13.84
CA LYS A 263 -0.17 -28.00 -13.94
C LYS A 263 0.47 -28.32 -12.57
N LEU A 264 0.65 -27.30 -11.73
CA LEU A 264 1.25 -27.43 -10.39
C LEU A 264 0.24 -27.75 -9.27
N GLY A 265 -1.07 -27.64 -9.54
CA GLY A 265 -2.11 -27.79 -8.53
C GLY A 265 -2.08 -26.66 -7.50
N LEU A 266 -1.89 -25.42 -7.95
CA LEU A 266 -1.98 -24.23 -7.11
C LEU A 266 -3.47 -23.85 -6.91
N SER A 267 -3.88 -23.67 -5.65
CA SER A 267 -5.25 -23.27 -5.29
C SER A 267 -5.50 -21.79 -5.59
N ALA A 268 -6.74 -21.33 -5.41
CA ALA A 268 -7.04 -19.90 -5.43
C ALA A 268 -6.39 -19.16 -4.25
N GLU A 269 -6.31 -19.81 -3.08
CA GLU A 269 -5.63 -19.29 -1.89
C GLU A 269 -4.12 -19.15 -2.13
N ASP A 270 -3.48 -20.15 -2.75
CA ASP A 270 -2.06 -20.08 -3.14
C ASP A 270 -1.83 -18.85 -4.03
N LYS A 271 -2.74 -18.58 -4.99
CA LYS A 271 -2.64 -17.41 -5.88
C LYS A 271 -2.70 -16.09 -5.11
N LEU A 272 -3.67 -15.95 -4.19
CA LEU A 272 -3.82 -14.74 -3.37
C LEU A 272 -2.61 -14.53 -2.44
N TYR A 273 -2.10 -15.62 -1.86
CA TYR A 273 -0.92 -15.62 -1.00
C TYR A 273 0.33 -15.10 -1.75
N MET A 274 0.61 -15.65 -2.93
CA MET A 274 1.74 -15.22 -3.76
C MET A 274 1.56 -13.78 -4.26
N ALA A 275 0.33 -13.39 -4.61
CA ALA A 275 0.02 -12.02 -5.02
C ALA A 275 0.29 -11.01 -3.90
N ALA A 276 -0.03 -11.35 -2.65
CA ALA A 276 0.30 -10.50 -1.49
C ALA A 276 1.82 -10.33 -1.32
N LYS A 277 2.60 -11.41 -1.38
CA LYS A 277 4.07 -11.36 -1.32
C LYS A 277 4.66 -10.51 -2.45
N GLY A 278 4.20 -10.74 -3.68
CA GLY A 278 4.62 -9.95 -4.84
C GLY A 278 4.28 -8.46 -4.70
N THR A 279 3.07 -8.14 -4.23
CA THR A 279 2.63 -6.77 -3.96
C THR A 279 3.56 -6.08 -2.95
N VAL A 280 3.84 -6.74 -1.82
CA VAL A 280 4.74 -6.24 -0.79
C VAL A 280 6.13 -5.97 -1.36
N MET A 281 6.70 -6.92 -2.11
CA MET A 281 8.03 -6.75 -2.71
C MET A 281 8.07 -5.54 -3.65
N TRP A 282 7.08 -5.42 -4.55
CA TRP A 282 6.98 -4.30 -5.48
C TRP A 282 6.75 -2.97 -4.76
N ALA A 283 5.89 -2.94 -3.75
CA ALA A 283 5.57 -1.73 -3.00
C ALA A 283 6.77 -1.26 -2.17
N LEU A 284 7.47 -2.16 -1.48
CA LEU A 284 8.70 -1.84 -0.75
C LEU A 284 9.78 -1.32 -1.71
N TYR A 285 9.93 -1.94 -2.88
CA TYR A 285 10.83 -1.45 -3.93
C TYR A 285 10.48 -0.02 -4.39
N SER A 286 9.21 0.20 -4.77
CA SER A 286 8.75 1.48 -5.30
C SER A 286 8.85 2.59 -4.25
N ASN A 287 8.40 2.30 -3.03
CA ASN A 287 8.41 3.25 -1.93
C ASN A 287 9.81 3.49 -1.37
N SER A 288 10.75 2.54 -1.45
CA SER A 288 12.15 2.78 -1.06
C SER A 288 12.82 3.84 -1.94
N LYS A 289 12.44 3.95 -3.21
CA LYS A 289 12.94 5.02 -4.10
C LYS A 289 12.34 6.39 -3.77
N GLN A 290 11.07 6.39 -3.40
CA GLN A 290 10.31 7.61 -3.18
C GLN A 290 10.47 8.14 -1.76
N HIS A 291 10.69 7.27 -0.78
CA HIS A 291 10.68 7.54 0.66
C HIS A 291 12.00 7.11 1.34
N PRO A 292 12.90 8.07 1.67
CA PRO A 292 14.18 7.76 2.33
C PRO A 292 14.05 6.95 3.63
N LYS A 293 12.99 7.20 4.42
CA LYS A 293 12.71 6.40 5.63
C LYS A 293 12.40 4.94 5.33
N VAL A 294 11.68 4.63 4.25
CA VAL A 294 11.39 3.23 3.87
C VAL A 294 12.71 2.52 3.53
N LEU A 295 13.55 3.15 2.71
CA LEU A 295 14.88 2.58 2.38
C LEU A 295 15.75 2.41 3.62
N GLN A 296 15.73 3.37 4.54
CA GLN A 296 16.43 3.26 5.83
C GLN A 296 15.95 2.03 6.61
N PHE A 297 14.63 1.87 6.80
CA PHE A 297 14.07 0.75 7.53
C PHE A 297 14.37 -0.59 6.84
N CYS A 298 14.30 -0.67 5.50
CA CYS A 298 14.70 -1.86 4.76
C CYS A 298 16.19 -2.22 4.98
N ARG A 299 17.08 -1.23 5.11
CA ARG A 299 18.51 -1.47 5.42
C ARG A 299 18.71 -1.96 6.84
N GLU A 300 18.00 -1.39 7.80
CA GLU A 300 18.04 -1.83 9.19
C GLU A 300 17.55 -3.28 9.33
N GLU A 301 16.42 -3.61 8.70
CA GLU A 301 15.87 -4.97 8.69
C GLU A 301 16.78 -5.95 7.94
N LEU A 302 17.38 -5.54 6.82
CA LEU A 302 18.37 -6.34 6.11
C LEU A 302 19.57 -6.69 7.00
N ALA A 303 20.03 -5.76 7.83
CA ALA A 303 21.12 -6.00 8.77
C ALA A 303 20.71 -6.97 9.89
N ALA A 304 19.50 -6.82 10.43
CA ALA A 304 19.01 -7.55 11.60
C ALA A 304 18.53 -8.98 11.28
N ARG A 305 17.84 -9.18 10.15
CA ARG A 305 17.17 -10.44 9.83
C ARG A 305 18.14 -11.55 9.43
N LYS A 306 17.78 -12.77 9.82
CA LYS A 306 18.52 -14.01 9.53
C LYS A 306 17.68 -15.05 8.79
N ASP A 307 16.40 -14.74 8.54
CA ASP A 307 15.51 -15.60 7.77
C ASP A 307 15.66 -15.35 6.26
N LYS A 308 14.84 -16.06 5.48
CA LYS A 308 14.87 -15.98 4.01
C LYS A 308 14.57 -14.60 3.45
N SER A 309 13.75 -13.78 4.13
CA SER A 309 13.36 -12.43 3.66
C SER A 309 14.55 -11.49 3.45
N ARG A 310 15.70 -11.83 4.06
CA ARG A 310 16.97 -11.13 3.88
C ARG A 310 17.37 -11.05 2.40
N ASN A 311 17.10 -12.08 1.59
CA ASN A 311 17.44 -12.07 0.16
C ASN A 311 16.60 -11.04 -0.60
N GLU A 312 15.30 -10.97 -0.31
CA GLU A 312 14.36 -10.04 -0.92
C GLU A 312 14.67 -8.60 -0.51
N LEU A 313 14.98 -8.38 0.77
CA LEU A 313 15.45 -7.10 1.26
C LEU A 313 16.76 -6.65 0.61
N GLN A 314 17.71 -7.57 0.41
CA GLN A 314 18.96 -7.26 -0.27
C GLN A 314 18.70 -6.80 -1.71
N MET A 315 17.79 -7.46 -2.42
CA MET A 315 17.36 -7.02 -3.76
C MET A 315 16.75 -5.62 -3.70
N ILE A 316 15.76 -5.39 -2.82
CA ILE A 316 15.10 -4.08 -2.66
C ILE A 316 16.12 -2.97 -2.39
N VAL A 317 17.04 -3.16 -1.44
CA VAL A 317 18.06 -2.18 -1.06
C VAL A 317 19.03 -1.91 -2.21
N ASN A 318 19.48 -2.95 -2.92
CA ASN A 318 20.42 -2.82 -4.03
C ASN A 318 19.81 -2.01 -5.19
N PHE A 319 18.54 -2.23 -5.50
CA PHE A 319 17.88 -1.52 -6.60
C PHE A 319 17.41 -0.11 -6.23
N ALA A 320 17.02 0.12 -4.98
CA ALA A 320 16.55 1.43 -4.53
C ALA A 320 17.72 2.39 -4.23
N SER A 321 18.91 1.87 -3.97
CA SER A 321 20.12 2.69 -3.84
C SER A 321 20.56 3.12 -5.25
N PRO A 322 20.58 4.42 -5.59
CA PRO A 322 21.22 4.84 -6.83
C PRO A 322 22.66 4.38 -6.77
N ALA A 323 23.11 3.65 -7.81
CA ALA A 323 24.53 3.39 -7.98
C ALA A 323 25.23 4.75 -7.92
N ALA A 324 26.26 4.88 -7.07
CA ALA A 324 27.09 6.08 -7.08
C ALA A 324 27.51 6.33 -8.55
N PRO A 325 27.34 7.55 -9.09
CA PRO A 325 27.84 7.83 -10.42
C PRO A 325 29.32 7.46 -10.44
N ARG A 326 29.67 6.50 -11.29
CA ARG A 326 31.04 6.05 -11.48
C ARG A 326 31.90 7.14 -12.11
#